data_AF-A0A952WPT9-F1
#
_entry.id   AF-A0A952WPT9-F1
#
_cell.length_a   1.000
_cell.length_b   1.000
_cell.length_c   1.000
_cell.angle_alpha   90.00
_cell.angle_beta   90.00
_cell.angle_gamma   90.00
#
_symmetry.space_group_name_H-M   'P 1'
#
loop_
_entity.id
_entity.type
_entity.pdbx_description
1 polymer ?
#
loop_
_entity_poly.entity_id
_entity_poly.type
_entity_poly.pdbx_seq_one_letter_code
_entity_poly.pdbx_strand_id
1 'polypeptide(L)'
;MPVDRCVCLNLTFTSLLETARSRSLTVDQLRAVTGCGGGCGLCVPYLRLVLGTGQTSLPVMPPEGHRIAGRSPGPPSDSAHGRS
;
A
#
# COMPACT_ATOMS: atom_id res chain seq x y z
N MET A 1 -4.28 -0.95 16.61
CA MET A 1 -4.87 -2.03 15.79
C MET A 1 -4.11 -2.09 14.47
N PRO A 2 -3.67 -3.27 14.01
CA PRO A 2 -3.03 -3.42 12.71
C PRO A 2 -4.06 -3.41 11.57
N VAL A 3 -3.59 -3.08 10.36
CA VAL A 3 -4.32 -3.21 9.10
C VAL A 3 -3.87 -4.51 8.44
N ASP A 4 -4.81 -5.45 8.28
CA ASP A 4 -4.56 -6.80 7.77
C ASP A 4 -5.40 -7.16 6.53
N ARG A 5 -6.26 -6.25 6.07
CA ARG A 5 -7.23 -6.51 5.00
C ARG A 5 -7.67 -5.27 4.26
N CYS A 6 -8.19 -5.48 3.07
CA CYS A 6 -9.08 -4.52 2.42
C CYS A 6 -10.45 -4.56 3.08
N VAL A 7 -10.82 -3.47 3.75
CA VAL A 7 -12.09 -3.40 4.49
C VAL A 7 -13.31 -3.38 3.58
N CYS A 8 -13.21 -2.78 2.39
CA CYS A 8 -14.35 -2.69 1.46
C CYS A 8 -14.75 -4.05 0.88
N LEU A 9 -13.78 -4.94 0.68
CA LEU A 9 -14.00 -6.26 0.06
C LEU A 9 -13.82 -7.42 1.06
N ASN A 10 -13.50 -7.11 2.31
CA ASN A 10 -13.14 -8.07 3.35
C ASN A 10 -12.09 -9.12 2.90
N LEU A 11 -11.09 -8.69 2.12
CA LEU A 11 -10.01 -9.56 1.62
C LEU A 11 -8.75 -9.37 2.47
N THR A 12 -8.26 -10.46 3.07
CA THR A 12 -7.05 -10.41 3.89
C THR A 12 -5.79 -10.24 3.04
N PHE A 13 -4.78 -9.56 3.59
CA PHE A 13 -3.49 -9.43 2.93
C PHE A 13 -2.76 -10.77 2.80
N THR A 14 -2.99 -11.71 3.73
CA THR A 14 -2.46 -13.08 3.62
C THR A 14 -3.01 -13.79 2.38
N SER A 15 -4.33 -13.84 2.20
CA SER A 15 -4.93 -14.48 1.02
C SER A 15 -4.52 -13.79 -0.29
N LEU A 16 -4.36 -12.46 -0.26
CA LEU A 16 -3.92 -11.67 -1.42
C LEU A 16 -2.45 -11.94 -1.78
N LEU A 17 -1.59 -12.06 -0.77
CA LEU A 17 -0.17 -12.41 -0.95
C LEU A 17 0.00 -13.83 -1.50
N GLU A 18 -0.75 -14.80 -0.99
CA GLU A 18 -0.78 -16.17 -1.50
C GLU A 18 -1.25 -16.22 -2.95
N THR A 19 -2.31 -15.48 -3.29
CA THR A 19 -2.81 -15.38 -4.67
C THR A 19 -1.77 -14.76 -5.59
N ALA A 20 -1.11 -13.69 -5.15
CA ALA A 20 -0.07 -13.04 -5.93
C ALA A 20 1.14 -13.96 -6.15
N ARG A 21 1.59 -14.68 -5.12
CA ARG A 21 2.76 -15.57 -5.22
C ARG A 21 2.48 -16.82 -6.05
N SER A 22 1.32 -17.44 -5.86
CA SER A 22 0.95 -18.67 -6.59
C SER A 22 0.82 -18.46 -8.11
N ARG A 23 0.49 -17.24 -8.53
CA ARG A 23 0.27 -16.87 -9.94
C ARG A 23 1.30 -15.86 -10.47
N SER A 24 2.33 -15.54 -9.68
CA SER A 24 3.37 -14.54 -10.00
C SER A 24 2.80 -13.19 -10.47
N LEU A 25 1.76 -12.68 -9.78
CA LEU A 25 1.05 -11.46 -10.17
C LEU A 25 1.76 -10.20 -9.67
N THR A 26 1.76 -9.16 -10.51
CA THR A 26 2.08 -7.80 -10.09
C THR A 26 0.95 -7.19 -9.26
N VAL A 27 1.21 -6.03 -8.62
CA VAL A 27 0.17 -5.26 -7.91
C VAL A 27 -1.04 -5.01 -8.83
N ASP A 28 -0.81 -4.51 -10.05
CA ASP A 28 -1.91 -4.15 -10.94
C ASP A 28 -2.68 -5.38 -11.45
N GLN A 29 -1.99 -6.49 -11.71
CA GLN A 29 -2.66 -7.75 -12.05
C GLN A 29 -3.48 -8.30 -10.89
N LEU A 30 -2.95 -8.25 -9.66
CA LEU A 30 -3.68 -8.66 -8.46
C LEU A 30 -4.94 -7.80 -8.25
N ARG A 31 -4.83 -6.49 -8.46
CA ARG A 31 -5.98 -5.56 -8.40
C ARG A 31 -7.02 -5.88 -9.46
N ALA A 32 -6.60 -6.18 -10.69
CA ALA A 32 -7.51 -6.57 -11.77
C ALA A 32 -8.26 -7.88 -11.47
N VAL A 33 -7.59 -8.87 -10.87
CA VAL A 33 -8.18 -10.18 -10.56
C VAL A 33 -9.11 -10.13 -9.33
N THR A 34 -8.77 -9.30 -8.33
CA THR A 34 -9.47 -9.31 -7.03
C THR A 34 -10.40 -8.14 -6.80
N GLY A 35 -10.30 -7.09 -7.61
CA GLY A 35 -10.95 -5.79 -7.38
C GLY A 35 -10.36 -4.99 -6.21
N CYS A 36 -9.41 -5.57 -5.45
CA CYS A 36 -8.78 -4.89 -4.33
C CYS A 36 -8.04 -3.64 -4.80
N GLY A 37 -8.12 -2.55 -4.04
CA GLY A 37 -7.52 -1.27 -4.44
C GLY A 37 -8.22 -0.53 -5.59
N GLY A 38 -9.40 -1.00 -6.04
CA GLY A 38 -10.28 -0.30 -6.99
C GLY A 38 -11.47 0.42 -6.34
N GLY A 39 -11.85 0.04 -5.11
CA GLY A 39 -12.93 0.68 -4.34
C GLY A 39 -12.47 1.98 -3.66
N CYS A 40 -12.39 1.99 -2.32
CA CYS A 40 -11.95 3.18 -1.58
C CYS A 40 -10.46 3.56 -1.78
N GLY A 41 -9.65 2.67 -2.37
CA GLY A 41 -8.23 2.90 -2.62
C GLY A 41 -7.31 2.89 -1.40
N LEU A 42 -7.82 2.94 -0.17
CA LEU A 42 -7.02 3.04 1.07
C LEU A 42 -6.04 1.86 1.28
N CYS A 43 -6.36 0.68 0.75
CA CYS A 43 -5.49 -0.50 0.86
C CYS A 43 -4.33 -0.51 -0.14
N VAL A 44 -4.31 0.34 -1.17
CA VAL A 44 -3.27 0.35 -2.21
C VAL A 44 -1.83 0.49 -1.67
N PRO A 45 -1.52 1.45 -0.78
CA PRO A 45 -0.17 1.54 -0.21
C PRO A 45 0.20 0.30 0.62
N TYR A 46 -0.78 -0.30 1.31
CA TYR A 46 -0.56 -1.54 2.06
C TYR A 46 -0.29 -2.71 1.13
N LEU A 47 -1.01 -2.85 0.02
CA LEU A 47 -0.76 -3.91 -0.97
C LEU A 47 0.67 -3.86 -1.52
N ARG A 48 1.19 -2.65 -1.78
CA ARG A 48 2.58 -2.49 -2.24
C ARG A 48 3.58 -2.99 -1.20
N LEU A 49 3.36 -2.64 0.08
CA LEU A 49 4.19 -3.14 1.18
C LEU A 49 4.06 -4.66 1.36
N VAL A 50 2.84 -5.20 1.33
CA VAL A 50 2.58 -6.65 1.45
C VAL A 50 3.30 -7.43 0.36
N LEU A 51 3.21 -7.00 -0.90
CA LEU A 51 3.89 -7.70 -2.00
C LEU A 51 5.41 -7.51 -1.98
N GLY A 52 5.90 -6.35 -1.54
CA GLY A 52 7.34 -6.07 -1.47
C GLY A 52 8.04 -6.71 -0.28
N THR A 53 7.37 -6.83 0.87
CA THR A 53 7.98 -7.27 2.14
C THR A 53 7.47 -8.63 2.62
N GLY A 54 6.30 -9.07 2.15
CA GLY A 54 5.59 -10.23 2.67
C GLY A 54 4.88 -10.01 4.01
N GLN A 55 4.94 -8.81 4.61
CA GLN A 55 4.25 -8.51 5.86
C GLN A 55 2.76 -8.28 5.61
N THR A 56 1.90 -9.06 6.26
CA THR A 56 0.44 -9.03 6.08
C THR A 56 -0.33 -8.35 7.20
N SER A 57 0.37 -7.90 8.24
CA SER A 57 -0.18 -7.11 9.36
C SER A 57 0.66 -5.86 9.52
N LEU A 58 0.11 -4.71 9.14
CA LEU A 58 0.83 -3.44 9.07
C LEU A 58 0.25 -2.42 10.05
N PRO A 59 1.06 -1.53 10.64
CA PRO A 59 0.53 -0.39 11.40
C PRO A 59 -0.25 0.56 10.47
N VAL A 60 -1.18 1.33 11.04
CA VAL A 60 -1.92 2.37 10.29
C VAL A 60 -0.93 3.39 9.74
N MET A 61 -0.96 3.60 8.42
CA MET A 61 -0.20 4.64 7.75
C MET A 61 -0.82 6.02 8.00
N PRO A 62 -0.02 7.03 8.40
CA PRO A 62 -0.49 8.40 8.48
C PRO A 62 -0.81 8.97 7.09
N PRO A 63 -1.71 9.96 6.99
CA PRO A 63 -2.16 10.53 5.72
C PRO A 63 -1.11 11.34 4.94
N GLU A 64 0.06 11.60 5.52
CA GLU A 64 1.14 12.41 4.92
C GLU A 64 2.49 11.68 4.90
N GLY A 65 3.07 11.56 3.69
CA GLY A 65 4.47 11.19 3.46
C GLY A 65 4.87 9.80 3.96
N HIS A 66 4.64 8.79 3.12
CA HIS A 66 5.05 7.38 3.27
C HIS A 66 6.36 7.23 4.06
N ARG A 67 6.25 6.73 5.29
CA ARG A 67 7.40 6.37 6.12
C ARG A 67 7.05 5.22 7.03
N ILE A 68 7.14 3.99 6.52
CA ILE A 68 7.15 2.79 7.35
C ILE A 68 8.34 1.93 6.91
N ALA A 69 9.17 1.55 7.89
CA ALA A 69 10.55 1.04 7.82
C ALA A 69 11.68 2.09 7.62
N GLY A 70 11.90 2.94 8.64
CA GLY A 70 13.26 3.30 9.05
C GLY A 70 14.01 4.45 8.34
N ARG A 71 13.48 5.12 7.32
CA ARG A 71 14.17 6.30 6.73
C ARG A 71 13.22 7.46 6.46
N SER A 72 13.52 8.62 7.04
CA SER A 72 12.77 9.86 6.86
C SER A 72 12.80 10.33 5.40
N PRO A 73 11.65 10.63 4.75
CA PRO A 73 11.63 11.54 3.62
C PRO A 73 12.06 12.91 4.15
N GLY A 74 13.02 13.53 3.47
CA GLY A 74 13.40 14.92 3.71
C GLY A 74 12.20 15.86 3.50
N PRO A 75 12.29 17.11 4.00
CA PRO A 75 11.22 18.08 3.82
C PRO A 75 10.89 18.26 2.33
N PRO A 76 9.62 18.53 1.98
CA PRO A 76 9.28 18.91 0.61
C PRO A 76 10.14 20.11 0.23
N SER A 77 10.90 19.97 -0.86
CA SER A 77 11.66 21.05 -1.47
C SER A 77 10.68 22.06 -2.07
N ASP A 78 10.06 22.86 -1.21
CA ASP A 78 9.25 24.00 -1.62
C ASP A 78 10.21 25.18 -1.85
N SER A 79 10.92 25.15 -2.97
CA SER A 79 11.74 26.27 -3.43
C SER A 79 10.97 27.06 -4.49
N ALA A 80 10.13 27.94 -3.95
CA ALA A 80 9.96 29.33 -4.34
C ALA A 80 9.53 29.66 -5.79
N HIS A 81 8.25 30.00 -5.92
CA HIS A 81 7.79 31.01 -6.86
C HIS A 81 8.47 32.37 -6.58
N GLY A 82 9.04 32.96 -7.65
CA GLY A 82 9.09 34.41 -7.89
C GLY A 82 10.13 35.26 -7.15
N ARG A 83 11.07 35.84 -7.89
CA ARG A 83 11.49 37.24 -7.74
C ARG A 83 11.82 37.85 -9.11
N SER A 84 11.10 38.93 -9.39
CA SER A 84 11.29 40.09 -10.30
C SER A 84 12.26 40.03 -11.46
#